data_AF-X1GCC0-F1
#
_entry.id   AF-X1GCC0-F1
#
_cell.length_a   1.000
_cell.length_b   1.000
_cell.length_c   1.000
_cell.angle_alpha   90.00
_cell.angle_beta   90.00
_cell.angle_gamma   90.00
#
_symmetry.space_group_name_H-M   'P 1'
#
loop_
_entity.id
_entity.type
_entity.pdbx_description
1 polymer ?
#
loop_
_entity_poly.entity_id
_entity_poly.type
_entity_poly.pdbx_seq_one_letter_code
_entity_poly.pdbx_strand_id
1 'polypeptide(L)'
;MDDGTRAYQLSVLAQMDEIIRSAVIRRLKGVRLTVNEDWQKLLDEQLGANAQLDEGELRARSEKAAALKELAESRFSVLIGPAGTGKTTALSVLCQQPDIMNRGILLLA
;
A
#
# COMPACT_ATOMS: atom_id res chain seq x y z
N MET A 1 17.31 -10.59 -21.95
CA MET A 1 18.51 -10.29 -22.74
C MET A 1 18.28 -8.94 -23.37
N ASP A 2 19.22 -8.02 -23.23
CA ASP A 2 19.11 -6.62 -23.67
C ASP A 2 19.75 -6.40 -25.06
N ASP A 3 20.08 -7.49 -25.75
CA ASP A 3 20.72 -7.51 -27.07
C ASP A 3 19.72 -7.67 -28.24
N GLY A 4 18.42 -7.63 -27.95
CA GLY A 4 17.34 -7.76 -28.94
C GLY A 4 17.21 -9.14 -29.58
N THR A 5 17.95 -10.15 -29.11
CA THR A 5 17.86 -11.52 -29.64
C THR A 5 16.58 -12.22 -29.17
N ARG A 6 16.01 -13.05 -30.04
CA ARG A 6 14.78 -13.81 -29.71
C ARG A 6 15.13 -14.94 -28.74
N ALA A 7 14.42 -14.99 -27.63
CA ALA A 7 14.47 -16.10 -26.68
C ALA A 7 13.18 -16.93 -26.76
N TYR A 8 13.29 -18.22 -26.47
CA TYR A 8 12.14 -19.10 -26.26
C TYR A 8 11.73 -19.07 -24.79
N GLN A 9 10.43 -18.99 -24.53
CA GLN A 9 9.84 -19.07 -23.21
C GLN A 9 8.81 -20.21 -23.19
N LEU A 10 8.71 -20.90 -22.05
CA LEU A 10 7.65 -21.87 -21.84
C LEU A 10 6.28 -21.18 -21.94
N SER A 11 5.38 -21.72 -22.78
CA SER A 11 4.05 -21.14 -23.01
C SER A 11 3.25 -20.93 -21.72
N VAL A 12 3.42 -21.83 -20.74
CA VAL A 12 2.76 -21.71 -19.43
C VAL A 12 3.17 -20.44 -18.68
N LEU A 13 4.44 -20.05 -18.74
CA LEU A 13 4.92 -18.83 -18.07
C LEU A 13 4.34 -17.58 -18.73
N ALA A 14 4.19 -17.60 -20.05
CA ALA A 14 3.56 -16.48 -20.78
C ALA A 14 2.07 -16.35 -20.44
N GLN A 15 1.37 -17.47 -20.28
CA GLN A 15 -0.03 -17.48 -19.84
C GLN A 15 -0.18 -16.95 -18.41
N MET A 16 0.72 -17.36 -17.50
CA MET A 16 0.73 -16.86 -16.12
C MET A 16 1.00 -15.34 -16.06
N ASP A 17 1.96 -14.84 -16.85
CA ASP A 17 2.24 -13.40 -16.95
C ASP A 17 0.99 -12.63 -17.39
N GLU A 18 0.31 -13.10 -18.43
CA GLU A 18 -0.89 -12.43 -18.94
C GLU A 18 -2.04 -12.39 -17.92
N ILE A 19 -2.23 -13.48 -17.16
CA ILE A 19 -3.23 -13.53 -16.08
C ILE A 19 -2.91 -12.49 -15.00
N ILE A 20 -1.67 -12.43 -14.54
CA ILE A 20 -1.25 -11.48 -13.49
C ILE A 20 -1.37 -10.05 -14.02
N ARG A 21 -0.82 -9.79 -15.20
CA ARG A 21 -0.80 -8.47 -15.85
C ARG A 21 -2.21 -7.93 -16.05
N SER A 22 -3.09 -8.71 -16.65
CA SER A 22 -4.48 -8.30 -16.88
C SER A 22 -5.25 -8.07 -15.58
N ALA A 23 -5.00 -8.90 -14.54
CA ALA A 23 -5.59 -8.73 -13.22
C ALA A 23 -5.12 -7.44 -12.52
N VAL A 24 -3.84 -7.11 -12.61
CA VAL A 24 -3.25 -5.89 -12.02
C VAL A 24 -3.72 -4.65 -12.78
N ILE A 25 -3.56 -4.60 -14.11
CA ILE A 25 -3.92 -3.44 -14.93
C ILE A 25 -5.40 -3.07 -14.77
N ARG A 26 -6.29 -4.06 -14.72
CA ARG A 26 -7.72 -3.84 -14.50
C ARG A 26 -8.02 -3.16 -13.17
N ARG A 27 -7.30 -3.51 -12.09
CA ARG A 27 -7.48 -2.87 -10.77
C ARG A 27 -6.91 -1.46 -10.76
N LEU A 28 -5.75 -1.25 -11.40
CA LEU A 28 -5.14 0.07 -11.53
C LEU A 28 -6.01 1.06 -12.32
N LYS A 29 -6.77 0.58 -13.30
CA LYS A 29 -7.74 1.39 -14.07
C LYS A 29 -9.09 1.58 -13.36
N GLY A 30 -9.30 0.93 -12.22
CA GLY A 30 -10.55 1.03 -11.47
C GLY A 30 -10.76 2.40 -10.86
N VAL A 31 -12.02 2.79 -10.63
CA VAL A 31 -12.35 4.01 -9.91
C VAL A 31 -11.80 3.91 -8.48
N ARG A 32 -11.08 4.96 -8.06
CA ARG A 32 -10.55 5.08 -6.70
C ARG A 32 -11.69 5.03 -5.68
N LEU A 33 -11.39 4.48 -4.52
CA LEU A 33 -12.27 4.47 -3.36
C LEU A 33 -12.26 5.85 -2.70
N THR A 34 -13.38 6.21 -2.09
CA THR A 34 -13.49 7.42 -1.28
C THR A 34 -13.41 7.02 0.18
N VAL A 35 -12.39 7.51 0.87
CA VAL A 35 -12.22 7.36 2.33
C VAL A 35 -11.88 8.74 2.88
N ASN A 36 -12.81 9.35 3.60
CA ASN A 36 -12.68 10.70 4.11
C ASN A 36 -12.11 10.67 5.53
N GLU A 37 -10.79 10.52 5.65
CA GLU A 37 -10.10 10.41 6.93
C GLU A 37 -8.83 11.26 6.98
N ASP A 38 -8.49 11.70 8.18
CA ASP A 38 -7.22 12.39 8.47
C ASP A 38 -6.15 11.36 8.86
N TRP A 39 -5.48 10.80 7.85
CA TRP A 39 -4.43 9.80 8.04
C TRP A 39 -3.26 10.29 8.87
N GLN A 40 -2.96 11.59 8.84
CA GLN A 40 -1.88 12.17 9.61
C GLN A 40 -2.24 12.12 11.09
N LYS A 41 -3.44 12.59 11.44
CA LYS A 41 -3.95 12.56 12.80
C LYS A 41 -4.07 11.13 13.34
N LEU A 42 -4.64 10.20 12.57
CA LEU A 42 -4.78 8.80 13.00
C LEU A 42 -3.41 8.14 13.24
N LEU A 43 -2.42 8.45 12.41
CA LEU A 43 -1.06 7.96 12.59
C LEU A 43 -0.41 8.58 13.84
N ASP A 44 -0.59 9.89 14.06
CA ASP A 44 -0.05 10.60 15.20
C ASP A 44 -0.65 10.11 16.52
N GLU A 45 -1.94 9.79 16.56
CA GLU A 45 -2.62 9.17 17.70
C GLU A 45 -2.05 7.79 18.03
N GLN A 46 -1.72 6.98 17.01
CA GLN A 46 -1.13 5.65 17.18
C GLN A 46 0.35 5.69 17.59
N LEU A 47 1.13 6.63 17.05
CA LEU A 47 2.56 6.75 17.35
C LEU A 47 2.84 7.59 18.61
N GLY A 48 1.84 8.32 19.11
CA GLY A 48 1.96 9.26 20.21
C GLY A 48 2.49 10.63 19.75
N ALA A 49 2.00 11.67 20.41
CA ALA A 49 2.47 13.04 20.26
C ALA A 49 3.75 13.24 21.09
N ASN A 50 4.91 13.28 20.44
CA ASN A 50 6.13 13.75 21.09
C ASN A 50 6.23 15.26 20.90
N ALA A 51 6.52 15.98 21.99
CA ALA A 51 6.63 17.45 22.00
C ALA A 51 7.78 17.99 21.11
N GLN A 52 8.67 17.12 20.64
CA GLN A 52 9.78 17.48 19.76
C GLN A 52 10.05 16.33 18.77
N LEU A 53 9.31 16.35 17.67
CA LEU A 53 9.66 15.52 16.50
C LEU A 53 10.74 16.26 15.73
N ASP A 54 11.82 15.55 15.39
CA ASP A 54 12.81 16.08 14.45
C ASP A 54 12.25 16.08 13.01
N GLU A 55 12.92 16.79 12.10
CA GLU A 55 12.50 16.87 10.69
C GLU A 55 12.44 15.51 10.00
N GLY A 56 13.28 14.55 10.43
CA GLY A 56 13.32 13.20 9.87
C GLY A 56 12.05 12.42 10.21
N GLU A 57 11.62 12.47 11.47
CA GLU A 57 10.40 11.82 11.94
C GLU A 57 9.16 12.49 11.36
N LEU A 58 9.13 13.83 11.25
CA LEU A 58 8.03 14.54 10.58
C LEU A 58 7.88 14.08 9.13
N ARG A 59 9.00 13.95 8.39
CA ARG A 59 9.00 13.45 7.02
C ARG A 59 8.54 11.99 6.96
N ALA A 60 9.02 11.14 7.88
CA ALA A 60 8.63 9.74 7.94
C ALA A 60 7.13 9.56 8.25
N ARG A 61 6.54 10.41 9.10
CA ARG A 61 5.10 10.41 9.37
C ARG A 61 4.30 10.87 8.17
N SER A 62 4.73 11.94 7.49
CA SER A 62 4.09 12.41 6.25
C SER A 62 4.12 11.34 5.16
N GLU A 63 5.23 10.62 4.99
CA GLU A 63 5.34 9.52 4.03
C GLU A 63 4.38 8.37 4.38
N LYS A 64 4.33 7.96 5.66
CA LYS A 64 3.40 6.92 6.12
C LYS A 64 1.93 7.33 5.94
N ALA A 65 1.58 8.59 6.21
CA ALA A 65 0.22 9.10 6.01
C ALA A 65 -0.17 9.10 4.52
N ALA A 66 0.75 9.49 3.62
CA ALA A 66 0.53 9.40 2.19
C ALA A 66 0.37 7.94 1.71
N ALA A 67 1.18 7.01 2.26
CA ALA A 67 1.07 5.59 1.97
C ALA A 67 -0.26 4.99 2.47
N LEU A 68 -0.73 5.39 3.65
CA LEU A 68 -2.04 5.02 4.18
C LEU A 68 -3.18 5.47 3.26
N LYS A 69 -3.13 6.72 2.81
CA LYS A 69 -4.09 7.24 1.84
C LYS A 69 -4.09 6.44 0.54
N GLU A 70 -2.91 6.12 0.02
CA GLU A 70 -2.78 5.32 -1.21
C GLU A 70 -3.34 3.89 -1.03
N LEU A 71 -3.12 3.28 0.14
CA LEU A 71 -3.67 1.95 0.46
C LEU A 71 -5.20 1.98 0.61
N ALA A 72 -5.76 3.05 1.18
CA ALA A 72 -7.20 3.18 1.39
C ALA A 72 -7.97 3.50 0.11
N GLU A 73 -7.40 4.34 -0.76
CA GLU A 73 -8.09 4.84 -1.96
C GLU A 73 -7.86 3.98 -3.21
N SER A 74 -6.77 3.22 -3.28
CA SER A 74 -6.48 2.37 -4.43
C SER A 74 -7.14 1.01 -4.34
N ARG A 75 -7.46 0.42 -5.51
CA ARG A 75 -7.95 -0.96 -5.61
C ARG A 75 -6.84 -2.00 -5.56
N PHE A 76 -5.60 -1.56 -5.74
CA PHE A 76 -4.40 -2.38 -5.70
C PHE A 76 -3.20 -1.49 -5.37
N SER A 77 -2.53 -1.79 -4.27
CA SER A 77 -1.37 -1.05 -3.78
C SER A 77 -0.32 -2.01 -3.23
N VAL A 78 0.93 -1.58 -3.28
CA VAL A 78 2.05 -2.31 -2.71
C VAL A 78 2.75 -1.38 -1.72
N LEU A 79 2.84 -1.80 -0.46
CA LEU A 79 3.58 -1.08 0.58
C LEU A 79 4.97 -1.72 0.73
N ILE A 80 6.01 -1.00 0.33
CA ILE A 80 7.41 -1.44 0.42
C ILE A 80 8.19 -0.58 1.41
N GLY A 81 9.29 -1.13 1.94
CA GLY A 81 10.22 -0.39 2.79
C GLY A 81 11.16 -1.32 3.57
N PRO A 82 12.33 -0.83 4.02
CA PRO A 82 13.29 -1.60 4.82
C PRO A 82 12.68 -2.23 6.08
N ALA A 83 13.37 -3.21 6.68
CA ALA A 83 12.98 -3.72 7.98
C ALA A 83 13.00 -2.59 9.04
N GLY A 84 12.07 -2.64 10.00
CA GLY A 84 11.98 -1.63 11.07
C GLY A 84 11.30 -0.31 10.69
N THR A 85 10.82 -0.11 9.46
CA THR A 85 10.16 1.16 9.06
C THR A 85 8.70 1.31 9.48
N GLY A 86 8.18 0.43 10.35
CA GLY A 86 6.82 0.56 10.87
C GLY A 86 5.70 0.26 9.88
N LYS A 87 5.96 -0.50 8.79
CA LYS A 87 4.92 -0.91 7.82
C LYS A 87 3.73 -1.59 8.48
N THR A 88 3.98 -2.49 9.42
CA THR A 88 2.92 -3.18 10.18
C THR A 88 2.10 -2.21 11.01
N THR A 89 2.74 -1.19 11.60
CA THR A 89 2.06 -0.12 12.35
C THR A 89 1.18 0.74 11.44
N ALA A 90 1.65 1.07 10.23
CA ALA A 90 0.80 1.76 9.25
C ALA A 90 -0.41 0.88 8.87
N LEU A 91 -0.21 -0.41 8.61
CA LEU A 91 -1.32 -1.32 8.31
C LEU A 91 -2.29 -1.48 9.48
N SER A 92 -1.84 -1.46 10.73
CA SER A 92 -2.76 -1.51 11.87
C SER A 92 -3.64 -0.25 11.94
N VAL A 93 -3.09 0.93 11.64
CA VAL A 93 -3.89 2.18 11.56
C VAL A 93 -4.97 2.05 10.48
N LEU A 94 -4.62 1.56 9.30
CA LEU A 94 -5.56 1.34 8.20
C LEU A 94 -6.70 0.39 8.60
N CYS A 95 -6.36 -0.75 9.22
CA CYS A 95 -7.32 -1.78 9.60
C CYS A 95 -8.24 -1.36 10.77
N GLN A 96 -7.83 -0.39 11.58
CA GLN A 96 -8.62 0.14 12.69
C GLN A 96 -9.64 1.20 12.25
N GLN A 97 -9.52 1.72 11.02
CA GLN A 97 -10.45 2.72 10.49
C GLN A 97 -11.86 2.10 10.33
N PRO A 98 -12.92 2.74 10.86
CA PRO A 98 -14.26 2.14 10.92
C PRO A 98 -14.85 1.74 9.57
N ASP A 99 -14.72 2.58 8.53
CA ASP A 99 -15.30 2.27 7.21
C ASP A 99 -14.63 1.07 6.54
N ILE A 100 -13.32 0.91 6.73
CA ILE A 100 -12.54 -0.22 6.24
C ILE A 100 -12.90 -1.47 7.03
N MET A 101 -12.91 -1.39 8.35
CA MET A 101 -13.26 -2.52 9.23
C MET A 101 -14.67 -3.05 8.95
N ASN A 102 -15.65 -2.15 8.82
CA ASN A 102 -17.05 -2.51 8.59
C ASN A 102 -17.31 -3.15 7.22
N ARG A 103 -16.42 -2.93 6.24
CA ARG A 103 -16.48 -3.56 4.91
C ARG A 103 -15.80 -4.93 4.85
N GLY A 104 -15.17 -5.36 5.94
CA GLY A 104 -14.51 -6.65 6.09
C GLY A 104 -13.03 -6.61 5.69
N ILE A 105 -12.19 -7.23 6.52
CA ILE A 105 -10.75 -7.33 6.32
C ILE A 105 -10.36 -8.81 6.31
N LEU A 106 -9.60 -9.23 5.29
CA LEU A 106 -8.99 -10.55 5.22
C LEU A 106 -7.47 -10.41 5.32
N LEU A 107 -6.89 -10.88 6.42
CA LEU A 107 -5.44 -11.00 6.59
C LEU A 107 -5.02 -12.43 6.24
N LEU A 108 -4.07 -12.57 5.32
CA LEU A 108 -3.51 -13.84 4.90
C LEU A 108 -2.11 -13.98 5.52
N ALA A 109 -1.86 -15.12 6.17
CA ALA A 109 -0.58 -15.46 6.82
C ALA A 109 0.25 -16.40 5.93
#